data_AF-A0A2M7DZ73-F1
#
_entry.id   AF-A0A2M7DZ73-F1
#
_cell.length_a   1.000
_cell.length_b   1.000
_cell.length_c   1.000
_cell.angle_alpha   90.00
_cell.angle_beta   90.00
_cell.angle_gamma   90.00
#
_symmetry.space_group_name_H-M   'P 1'
#
loop_
_entity.id
_entity.type
_entity.pdbx_description
1 polymer ?
#
loop_
_entity_poly.entity_id
_entity_poly.type
_entity_poly.pdbx_seq_one_letter_code
_entity_poly.pdbx_strand_id
1 'polypeptide(L)'
;MANINEELIRAVYAEMLKHKPAIAKFNMADDEDDDDQVDYRVLGDMIIKNLPWPIGVELRRLFSGSMRTLDRMRLDQIFKTIERTMQFTSFVMVSQLWKDKIQNKLTIPESFSKDFESRFSVLSLGNYAWLIRMVGKIYEEQKVEWFLPEITNEFDNKFYASLDFWVPERNEIGHYQINLTQEDIEKRCVEYEEKLTFILKNISFFVKYKLVSVRDIKVIKPKNVEAVFHHT
;
A
#
# COMPACT_ATOMS: atom_id res chain seq x y z
N MET A 1 26.23 12.88 4.07
CA MET A 1 25.39 11.75 4.50
C MET A 1 24.14 11.80 3.65
N ALA A 2 23.95 10.84 2.74
CA ALA A 2 22.71 10.74 1.97
C ALA A 2 21.53 10.68 2.95
N ASN A 3 20.51 11.47 2.71
CA ASN A 3 19.34 11.52 3.58
C ASN A 3 18.65 10.15 3.49
N ILE A 4 18.39 9.52 4.64
CA ILE A 4 18.03 8.10 4.82
C ILE A 4 16.79 7.63 4.03
N ASN A 5 16.08 8.50 3.29
CA ASN A 5 14.94 8.12 2.45
C ASN A 5 15.15 8.40 0.95
N GLU A 6 16.30 8.94 0.53
CA GLU A 6 16.51 9.41 -0.85
C GLU A 6 16.34 8.29 -1.87
N GLU A 7 16.90 7.12 -1.60
CA GLU A 7 16.81 5.98 -2.51
C GLU A 7 15.37 5.47 -2.64
N LEU A 8 14.66 5.33 -1.52
CA LEU A 8 13.24 4.97 -1.50
C LEU A 8 12.42 6.00 -2.28
N ILE A 9 12.57 7.29 -1.96
CA ILE A 9 11.82 8.39 -2.60
C ILE A 9 12.09 8.39 -4.11
N ARG A 10 13.36 8.32 -4.51
CA ARG A 10 13.75 8.32 -5.92
C ARG A 10 13.16 7.13 -6.66
N ALA A 11 13.29 5.93 -6.10
CA ALA A 11 12.86 4.70 -6.74
C ALA A 11 11.35 4.62 -6.88
N VAL A 12 10.60 4.99 -5.83
CA VAL A 12 9.13 4.99 -5.85
C VAL A 12 8.61 6.10 -6.77
N TYR A 13 9.17 7.31 -6.70
CA TYR A 13 8.77 8.40 -7.58
C TYR A 13 8.99 8.06 -9.06
N ALA A 14 10.15 7.49 -9.40
CA ALA A 14 10.45 7.06 -10.76
C ALA A 14 9.43 6.01 -11.26
N GLU A 15 8.99 5.09 -10.40
CA GLU A 15 7.97 4.10 -10.74
C GLU A 15 6.59 4.75 -10.93
N MET A 16 6.20 5.68 -10.06
CA MET A 16 4.96 6.45 -10.19
C MET A 16 4.88 7.21 -11.51
N LEU A 17 6.00 7.75 -12.00
CA LEU A 17 6.04 8.46 -13.29
C LEU A 17 5.73 7.55 -14.47
N LYS A 18 6.07 6.26 -14.42
CA LYS A 18 5.70 5.31 -15.49
C LYS A 18 4.20 5.12 -15.57
N HIS A 19 3.50 5.16 -14.44
CA HIS A 19 2.04 5.00 -14.38
C HIS A 19 1.29 6.32 -14.62
N LYS A 20 1.86 7.45 -14.22
CA LYS A 20 1.24 8.79 -14.36
C LYS A 20 2.30 9.86 -14.62
N PRO A 21 2.76 10.03 -15.89
CA PRO A 21 3.79 11.00 -16.26
C PRO A 21 3.44 12.45 -15.92
N ALA A 22 2.14 12.78 -15.83
CA ALA A 22 1.67 14.12 -15.50
C ALA A 22 2.12 14.62 -14.11
N ILE A 23 2.55 13.73 -13.20
CA ILE A 23 3.12 14.13 -11.90
C ILE A 23 4.42 14.94 -12.09
N ALA A 24 5.21 14.66 -13.15
CA ALA A 24 6.45 15.38 -13.42
C ALA A 24 6.24 16.87 -13.76
N LYS A 25 5.05 17.26 -14.23
CA LYS A 25 4.76 18.66 -14.58
C LYS A 25 4.82 19.61 -13.39
N PHE A 26 4.66 19.08 -12.17
CA PHE A 26 4.78 19.87 -10.95
C PHE A 26 6.23 20.13 -10.52
N ASN A 27 7.21 19.48 -11.16
CA ASN A 27 8.64 19.71 -10.91
C ASN A 27 9.23 20.78 -11.85
N MET A 28 8.51 21.21 -12.89
CA MET A 28 9.02 22.11 -13.95
C MET A 28 8.55 23.56 -13.81
N ALA A 29 7.76 23.88 -12.79
CA ALA A 29 7.10 25.19 -12.67
C ALA A 29 7.85 26.19 -11.77
N ASP A 30 8.87 25.76 -11.02
CA ASP A 30 9.54 26.60 -10.01
C ASP A 30 11.05 26.83 -10.24
N ASP A 31 11.68 26.23 -11.26
CA ASP A 31 13.14 26.31 -11.45
C ASP A 31 13.51 26.93 -12.81
N GLU A 32 13.54 28.27 -12.87
CA GLU A 32 14.24 29.04 -13.93
C GLU A 32 15.73 29.31 -13.56
N ASP A 33 16.24 28.76 -12.45
CA ASP A 33 17.62 28.95 -12.02
C ASP A 33 18.43 27.63 -12.09
N ASP A 34 19.43 27.62 -12.96
CA ASP A 34 20.42 26.57 -13.22
C ASP A 34 21.27 26.19 -11.98
N ASP A 35 20.73 25.38 -11.07
CA ASP A 35 21.51 24.55 -10.14
C ASP A 35 20.72 23.25 -9.80
N ASP A 36 20.90 22.22 -10.64
CA ASP A 36 20.22 20.91 -10.66
C ASP A 36 20.39 20.05 -9.38
N GLN A 37 19.92 20.51 -8.21
CA GLN A 37 19.70 19.62 -7.06
C GLN A 37 18.22 19.26 -6.93
N VAL A 38 17.90 18.03 -7.33
CA VAL A 38 16.59 17.41 -7.09
C VAL A 38 16.23 17.50 -5.60
N ASP A 39 15.24 18.33 -5.25
CA ASP A 39 14.74 18.38 -3.88
C ASP A 39 13.89 17.15 -3.56
N TYR A 40 14.50 16.18 -2.88
CA TYR A 40 13.83 14.96 -2.42
C TYR A 40 12.65 15.22 -1.49
N ARG A 41 12.53 16.39 -0.85
CA ARG A 41 11.36 16.76 -0.06
C ARG A 41 10.15 17.01 -0.93
N VAL A 42 10.36 17.70 -2.07
CA VAL A 42 9.31 17.92 -3.08
C VAL A 42 8.87 16.58 -3.66
N LEU A 43 9.83 15.71 -4.03
CA LEU A 43 9.50 14.37 -4.51
C LEU A 43 8.75 13.54 -3.47
N GLY A 44 9.20 13.55 -2.21
CA GLY A 44 8.53 12.87 -1.11
C GLY A 44 7.09 13.34 -0.90
N ASP A 45 6.85 14.65 -0.98
CA ASP A 45 5.51 15.22 -0.88
C ASP A 45 4.61 14.81 -2.07
N MET A 46 5.18 14.73 -3.29
CA MET A 46 4.46 14.21 -4.46
C MET A 46 4.02 12.75 -4.28
N ILE A 47 4.88 11.90 -3.70
CA ILE A 47 4.55 10.51 -3.35
C ILE A 47 3.38 10.50 -2.36
N ILE A 48 3.50 11.25 -1.25
CA ILE A 48 2.51 11.31 -0.17
C ILE A 48 1.14 11.77 -0.69
N LYS A 49 1.10 12.76 -1.57
CA LYS A 49 -0.14 13.34 -2.11
C LYS A 49 -0.83 12.46 -3.15
N ASN A 50 -0.10 11.65 -3.90
CA ASN A 50 -0.65 10.85 -4.99
C ASN A 50 -0.96 9.41 -4.61
N LEU A 51 -0.35 8.87 -3.55
CA LEU A 51 -0.70 7.55 -3.03
C LEU A 51 -2.02 7.60 -2.22
N PRO A 52 -2.69 6.45 -2.04
CA PRO A 52 -3.82 6.31 -1.13
C PRO A 52 -3.55 6.95 0.23
N TRP A 53 -4.51 7.74 0.74
CA TRP A 53 -4.34 8.49 1.99
C TRP A 53 -3.82 7.63 3.17
N PRO A 54 -4.31 6.40 3.43
CA PRO A 54 -3.78 5.56 4.50
C PRO A 54 -2.27 5.26 4.38
N ILE A 55 -1.78 5.13 3.15
CA ILE A 55 -0.36 4.88 2.85
C ILE A 55 0.42 6.19 2.96
N GLY A 56 -0.09 7.26 2.35
CA GLY A 56 0.54 8.58 2.36
C GLY A 56 0.77 9.15 3.77
N VAL A 57 -0.15 8.90 4.72
CA VAL A 57 0.01 9.33 6.12
C VAL A 57 1.18 8.64 6.80
N GLU A 58 1.36 7.33 6.60
CA GLU A 58 2.49 6.62 7.21
C GLU A 58 3.82 6.98 6.54
N LEU A 59 3.82 7.22 5.22
CA LEU A 59 5.01 7.75 4.53
C LEU A 59 5.38 9.15 4.99
N ARG A 60 4.40 10.04 5.23
CA ARG A 60 4.65 11.36 5.81
C ARG A 60 5.35 11.28 7.16
N ARG A 61 4.94 10.33 8.00
CA ARG A 61 5.61 10.07 9.28
C ARG A 61 7.02 9.52 9.07
N LEU A 62 7.19 8.54 8.17
CA LEU A 62 8.49 7.93 7.87
C LEU A 62 9.51 8.95 7.30
N PHE A 63 9.06 9.90 6.50
CA PHE A 63 9.90 10.95 5.90
C PHE A 63 10.15 12.15 6.82
N SER A 64 9.51 12.18 7.99
CA SER A 64 9.65 13.29 8.95
C SER A 64 11.06 13.33 9.55
N GLY A 65 11.46 14.52 10.01
CA GLY A 65 12.78 14.72 10.64
C GLY A 65 13.02 13.85 11.88
N SER A 66 11.97 13.50 12.62
CA SER A 66 12.06 12.62 13.79
C SER A 66 12.40 11.17 13.46
N MET A 67 12.27 10.76 12.19
CA MET A 67 12.57 9.39 11.75
C MET A 67 13.94 9.29 11.06
N ARG A 68 14.79 10.32 11.14
CA ARG A 68 16.14 10.27 10.53
C ARG A 68 17.12 9.39 11.28
N THR A 69 16.88 9.12 12.55
CA THR A 69 17.73 8.21 13.33
C THR A 69 17.33 6.77 13.01
N LEU A 70 18.32 5.92 12.79
CA LEU A 70 18.13 4.49 12.57
C LEU A 70 17.91 3.78 13.91
N ASP A 71 16.77 4.04 14.54
CA ASP A 71 16.42 3.52 15.86
C ASP A 71 15.17 2.63 15.83
N ARG A 72 14.79 2.13 16.99
CA ARG A 72 13.60 1.29 17.15
C ARG A 72 12.33 1.99 16.68
N MET A 73 12.25 3.30 16.86
CA MET A 73 11.08 4.10 16.47
C MET A 73 10.94 4.15 14.95
N ARG A 74 12.04 4.35 14.21
CA ARG A 74 12.05 4.26 12.75
C ARG A 74 11.66 2.86 12.28
N LEU A 75 12.25 1.82 12.88
CA LEU A 75 11.93 0.43 12.56
C LEU A 75 10.43 0.13 12.70
N ASP A 76 9.83 0.55 13.82
CA ASP A 76 8.39 0.41 14.05
C ASP A 76 7.54 1.21 13.05
N GLN A 77 8.03 2.38 12.60
CA GLN A 77 7.35 3.17 11.57
C GLN A 77 7.41 2.48 10.19
N ILE A 78 8.52 1.81 9.84
CA ILE A 78 8.61 0.99 8.63
C ILE A 78 7.56 -0.12 8.67
N PHE A 79 7.47 -0.87 9.78
CA PHE A 79 6.44 -1.90 9.96
C PHE A 79 5.02 -1.36 9.82
N LYS A 80 4.71 -0.23 10.46
CA LYS A 80 3.39 0.41 10.33
C LYS A 80 3.08 0.78 8.88
N THR A 81 4.07 1.28 8.15
CA THR A 81 3.91 1.66 6.74
C THR A 81 3.59 0.43 5.89
N ILE A 82 4.29 -0.68 6.10
CA ILE A 82 4.05 -1.95 5.40
C ILE A 82 2.67 -2.51 5.75
N GLU A 83 2.34 -2.54 7.05
CA GLU A 83 1.06 -3.05 7.53
C GLU A 83 -0.13 -2.27 6.95
N ARG A 84 -0.06 -0.94 6.95
CA ARG A 84 -1.10 -0.10 6.33
C ARG A 84 -1.16 -0.26 4.82
N THR A 85 -0.01 -0.44 4.16
CA THR A 85 0.06 -0.71 2.73
C THR A 85 -0.64 -2.03 2.38
N MET A 86 -0.29 -3.12 3.07
CA MET A 86 -0.90 -4.43 2.86
C MET A 86 -2.37 -4.45 3.25
N GLN A 87 -2.75 -3.78 4.33
CA GLN A 87 -4.15 -3.62 4.71
C GLN A 87 -4.94 -2.94 3.59
N PHE A 88 -4.48 -1.80 3.09
CA PHE A 88 -5.15 -1.08 2.02
C PHE A 88 -5.27 -1.92 0.74
N THR A 89 -4.17 -2.54 0.30
CA THR A 89 -4.15 -3.41 -0.89
C THR A 89 -5.12 -4.59 -0.74
N SER A 90 -5.11 -5.26 0.42
CA SER A 90 -6.02 -6.38 0.70
C SER A 90 -7.49 -5.93 0.64
N PHE A 91 -7.80 -4.74 1.17
CA PHE A 91 -9.14 -4.17 1.11
C PHE A 91 -9.59 -3.88 -0.32
N VAL A 92 -8.71 -3.32 -1.16
CA VAL A 92 -8.99 -3.09 -2.59
C VAL A 92 -9.32 -4.41 -3.29
N MET A 93 -8.51 -5.45 -3.07
CA MET A 93 -8.71 -6.75 -3.71
C MET A 93 -10.00 -7.44 -3.24
N VAL A 94 -10.28 -7.43 -1.94
CA VAL A 94 -11.52 -7.99 -1.37
C VAL A 94 -12.75 -7.23 -1.86
N SER A 95 -12.66 -5.90 -2.01
CA SER A 95 -13.75 -5.08 -2.55
C SER A 95 -14.10 -5.50 -3.98
N GLN A 96 -13.09 -5.78 -4.81
CA GLN A 96 -13.33 -6.31 -6.15
C GLN A 96 -13.92 -7.72 -6.10
N LEU A 97 -13.33 -8.63 -5.30
CA LEU A 97 -13.80 -10.00 -5.13
C LEU A 97 -15.30 -10.04 -4.77
N TRP A 98 -15.70 -9.22 -3.80
CA TRP A 98 -17.09 -9.13 -3.36
C TRP A 98 -18.02 -8.67 -4.49
N LYS A 99 -17.63 -7.61 -5.22
CA LYS A 99 -18.41 -7.10 -6.36
C LYS A 99 -18.54 -8.15 -7.45
N ASP A 100 -17.45 -8.79 -7.84
CA ASP A 100 -17.44 -9.78 -8.93
C ASP A 100 -18.18 -11.06 -8.52
N LYS A 101 -18.18 -11.42 -7.23
CA LYS A 101 -19.03 -12.48 -6.70
C LYS A 101 -20.52 -12.16 -6.80
N ILE A 102 -20.95 -10.95 -6.44
CA ILE A 102 -22.36 -10.51 -6.58
C ILE A 102 -22.78 -10.48 -8.05
N GLN A 103 -21.86 -10.10 -8.94
CA GLN A 103 -22.08 -10.08 -10.38
C GLN A 103 -21.96 -11.46 -11.05
N ASN A 104 -21.75 -12.54 -10.27
CA ASN A 104 -21.57 -13.91 -10.76
C ASN A 104 -20.42 -14.06 -11.78
N LYS A 105 -19.40 -13.20 -11.74
CA LYS A 105 -18.23 -13.29 -12.62
C LYS A 105 -17.21 -14.32 -12.15
N LEU A 106 -17.21 -14.63 -10.86
CA LEU A 106 -16.32 -15.62 -10.27
C LEU A 106 -17.03 -16.45 -9.20
N THR A 107 -16.46 -17.60 -8.93
CA THR A 107 -16.87 -18.49 -7.86
C THR A 107 -15.84 -18.42 -6.72
N ILE A 108 -16.30 -18.37 -5.49
CA ILE A 108 -15.41 -18.39 -4.32
C ILE A 108 -15.29 -19.85 -3.88
N PRO A 109 -14.07 -20.43 -3.84
CA PRO A 109 -13.86 -21.79 -3.35
C PRO A 109 -14.32 -21.94 -1.89
N GLU A 110 -14.92 -23.09 -1.55
CA GLU A 110 -15.40 -23.35 -0.18
C GLU A 110 -14.26 -23.32 0.85
N SER A 111 -13.07 -23.76 0.46
CA SER A 111 -11.85 -23.68 1.28
C SER A 111 -11.52 -22.23 1.65
N PHE A 112 -11.58 -21.31 0.69
CA PHE A 112 -11.35 -19.89 0.94
C PHE A 112 -12.40 -19.31 1.89
N SER A 113 -13.69 -19.64 1.69
CA SER A 113 -14.77 -19.12 2.54
C SER A 113 -14.60 -19.53 4.01
N LYS A 114 -14.23 -20.79 4.28
CA LYS A 114 -13.98 -21.29 5.64
C LYS A 114 -12.80 -20.57 6.30
N ASP A 115 -11.69 -20.45 5.57
CA ASP A 115 -10.50 -19.76 6.07
C ASP A 115 -10.78 -18.27 6.30
N PHE A 116 -11.52 -17.63 5.39
CA PHE A 116 -11.88 -16.23 5.46
C PHE A 116 -12.69 -15.91 6.72
N GLU A 117 -13.71 -16.71 7.06
CA GLU A 117 -14.54 -16.50 8.25
C GLU A 117 -13.69 -16.50 9.54
N SER A 118 -12.74 -17.43 9.65
CA SER A 118 -11.86 -17.50 10.82
C SER A 118 -10.82 -16.38 10.87
N ARG A 119 -10.24 -16.00 9.72
CA ARG A 119 -9.11 -15.05 9.64
C ARG A 119 -9.54 -13.59 9.58
N PHE A 120 -10.67 -13.28 8.96
CA PHE A 120 -11.08 -11.90 8.69
C PHE A 120 -11.38 -11.10 9.96
N SER A 121 -11.79 -11.78 11.03
CA SER A 121 -12.03 -11.15 12.33
C SER A 121 -10.76 -10.62 13.02
N VAL A 122 -9.58 -11.10 12.62
CA VAL A 122 -8.30 -10.75 13.21
C VAL A 122 -7.52 -9.83 12.27
N LEU A 123 -7.33 -8.58 12.67
CA LEU A 123 -6.51 -7.61 11.94
C LEU A 123 -5.02 -7.90 12.20
N SER A 124 -4.36 -8.56 11.25
CA SER A 124 -2.94 -8.89 11.34
C SER A 124 -2.26 -8.87 9.98
N LEU A 125 -0.96 -8.61 9.99
CA LEU A 125 -0.13 -8.61 8.79
C LEU A 125 -0.20 -9.93 8.02
N GLY A 126 -0.19 -11.05 8.75
CA GLY A 126 -0.31 -12.38 8.16
C GLY A 126 -1.64 -12.60 7.44
N ASN A 127 -2.74 -12.08 8.01
CA ASN A 127 -4.04 -12.17 7.33
C ASN A 127 -4.12 -11.27 6.10
N TYR A 128 -3.49 -10.08 6.11
CA TYR A 128 -3.43 -9.24 4.92
C TYR A 128 -2.59 -9.88 3.80
N ALA A 129 -1.42 -10.46 4.14
CA ALA A 129 -0.59 -11.19 3.18
C ALA A 129 -1.34 -12.37 2.55
N TRP A 130 -1.99 -13.17 3.42
CA TRP A 130 -2.79 -14.31 3.01
C TRP A 130 -3.96 -13.90 2.11
N LEU A 131 -4.70 -12.83 2.47
CA LEU A 131 -5.80 -12.31 1.64
C LEU A 131 -5.30 -11.91 0.26
N ILE A 132 -4.24 -11.10 0.18
CA ILE A 132 -3.69 -10.64 -1.10
C ILE A 132 -3.33 -11.83 -2.00
N ARG A 133 -2.61 -12.82 -1.46
CA ARG A 133 -2.24 -14.02 -2.23
C ARG A 133 -3.44 -14.85 -2.66
N MET A 134 -4.35 -15.15 -1.74
CA MET A 134 -5.46 -16.06 -2.02
C MET A 134 -6.45 -15.44 -3.01
N VAL A 135 -6.74 -14.14 -2.89
CA VAL A 135 -7.57 -13.46 -3.87
C VAL A 135 -6.85 -13.37 -5.21
N GLY A 136 -5.54 -13.07 -5.22
CA GLY A 136 -4.68 -13.16 -6.41
C GLY A 136 -4.85 -14.47 -7.16
N LYS A 137 -4.68 -15.59 -6.45
CA LYS A 137 -4.81 -16.95 -6.98
C LYS A 137 -6.21 -17.25 -7.54
N ILE A 138 -7.28 -16.83 -6.86
CA ILE A 138 -8.66 -17.01 -7.33
C ILE A 138 -8.86 -16.35 -8.70
N TYR A 139 -8.35 -15.13 -8.89
CA TYR A 139 -8.46 -14.41 -10.15
C TYR A 139 -7.61 -15.04 -11.25
N GLU A 140 -6.40 -15.49 -10.92
CA GLU A 140 -5.50 -16.19 -11.86
C GLU A 140 -6.11 -17.51 -12.35
N GLU A 141 -6.60 -18.35 -11.44
CA GLU A 141 -7.18 -19.66 -11.76
C GLU A 141 -8.45 -19.55 -12.62
N GLN A 142 -9.28 -18.54 -12.36
CA GLN A 142 -10.54 -18.33 -13.08
C GLN A 142 -10.39 -17.38 -14.28
N LYS A 143 -9.18 -16.85 -14.52
CA LYS A 143 -8.86 -15.90 -15.59
C LYS A 143 -9.79 -14.69 -15.64
N VAL A 144 -10.14 -14.18 -14.46
CA VAL A 144 -10.99 -12.99 -14.31
C VAL A 144 -10.09 -11.76 -14.32
N GLU A 145 -10.52 -10.73 -15.04
CA GLU A 145 -9.75 -9.48 -15.13
C GLU A 145 -9.88 -8.63 -13.87
N TRP A 146 -8.76 -8.04 -13.44
CA TRP A 146 -8.73 -7.05 -12.38
C TRP A 146 -9.27 -5.71 -12.88
N PHE A 147 -10.01 -4.98 -12.04
CA PHE A 147 -10.39 -3.59 -12.34
C PHE A 147 -9.16 -2.67 -12.38
N LEU A 148 -8.09 -3.11 -11.71
CA LEU A 148 -6.74 -2.54 -11.75
C LEU A 148 -5.87 -3.51 -12.57
N PRO A 149 -5.75 -3.35 -13.91
CA PRO A 149 -5.05 -4.31 -14.75
C PRO A 149 -3.59 -4.52 -14.36
N GLU A 150 -2.98 -3.53 -13.69
CA GLU A 150 -1.60 -3.61 -13.21
C GLU A 150 -1.39 -4.73 -12.19
N ILE A 151 -2.41 -5.13 -11.41
CA ILE A 151 -2.30 -6.23 -10.44
C ILE A 151 -1.83 -7.51 -11.12
N THR A 152 -2.29 -7.80 -12.34
CA THR A 152 -1.91 -9.02 -13.08
C THR A 152 -0.41 -9.10 -13.35
N ASN A 153 0.25 -7.95 -13.55
CA ASN A 153 1.67 -7.89 -13.92
C ASN A 153 2.57 -7.63 -12.71
N GLU A 154 2.14 -6.76 -11.78
CA GLU A 154 2.95 -6.31 -10.66
C GLU A 154 2.89 -7.29 -9.47
N PHE A 155 1.79 -8.05 -9.31
CA PHE A 155 1.62 -8.99 -8.19
C PHE A 155 1.98 -10.41 -8.60
N ASP A 156 3.26 -10.59 -8.95
CA ASP A 156 3.83 -11.88 -9.32
C ASP A 156 4.20 -12.74 -8.08
N ASN A 157 4.75 -13.92 -8.33
CA ASN A 157 5.23 -14.81 -7.26
C ASN A 157 6.29 -14.15 -6.36
N LYS A 158 7.10 -13.23 -6.90
CA LYS A 158 8.12 -12.50 -6.14
C LYS A 158 7.46 -11.47 -5.21
N PHE A 159 6.44 -10.76 -5.68
CA PHE A 159 5.64 -9.87 -4.85
C PHE A 159 4.99 -10.64 -3.71
N TYR A 160 4.29 -11.75 -3.98
CA TYR A 160 3.67 -12.53 -2.92
C TYR A 160 4.69 -13.09 -1.91
N ALA A 161 5.85 -13.56 -2.37
CA ALA A 161 6.93 -14.01 -1.47
C ALA A 161 7.47 -12.86 -0.60
N SER A 162 7.53 -11.64 -1.14
CA SER A 162 7.95 -10.46 -0.37
C SER A 162 6.98 -10.09 0.76
N LEU A 163 5.69 -10.41 0.62
CA LEU A 163 4.70 -10.15 1.66
C LEU A 163 4.82 -11.11 2.84
N ASP A 164 5.13 -12.38 2.58
CA ASP A 164 5.29 -13.41 3.61
C ASP A 164 6.46 -13.13 4.54
N PHE A 165 7.52 -12.51 4.01
CA PHE A 165 8.70 -12.14 4.77
C PHE A 165 8.34 -11.38 6.06
N TRP A 166 7.35 -10.49 6.00
CA TRP A 166 7.08 -9.59 7.11
C TRP A 166 6.36 -10.22 8.30
N VAL A 167 5.68 -11.35 8.09
CA VAL A 167 4.91 -12.03 9.13
C VAL A 167 5.80 -12.52 10.29
N PRO A 168 6.86 -13.32 10.04
CA PRO A 168 7.78 -13.72 11.09
C PRO A 168 8.54 -12.53 11.69
N GLU A 169 9.00 -11.59 10.86
CA GLU A 169 9.78 -10.42 11.34
C GLU A 169 8.96 -9.53 12.29
N ARG A 170 7.67 -9.32 11.99
CA ARG A 170 6.78 -8.55 12.87
C ARG A 170 6.55 -9.26 14.19
N ASN A 171 6.39 -10.58 14.17
CA ASN A 171 6.21 -11.38 15.39
C ASN A 171 7.49 -11.37 16.24
N GLU A 172 8.65 -11.55 15.62
CA GLU A 172 9.95 -11.54 16.29
C GLU A 172 10.22 -10.21 16.99
N ILE A 173 9.90 -9.09 16.36
CA ILE A 173 10.12 -7.75 16.91
C ILE A 173 9.03 -7.36 17.91
N GLY A 174 7.78 -7.81 17.69
CA GLY A 174 6.63 -7.51 18.55
C GLY A 174 6.66 -8.25 19.88
N HIS A 175 7.22 -9.46 19.91
CA HIS A 175 7.61 -10.10 21.15
C HIS A 175 8.93 -9.46 21.59
N TYR A 176 8.92 -8.66 22.66
CA TYR A 176 10.10 -8.06 23.31
C TYR A 176 11.16 -9.09 23.82
N GLN A 177 11.18 -10.29 23.28
CA GLN A 177 12.05 -11.40 23.66
C GLN A 177 13.46 -11.27 23.07
N ILE A 178 13.66 -10.41 22.07
CA ILE A 178 15.00 -10.11 21.54
C ILE A 178 15.41 -8.70 21.95
N ASN A 179 16.35 -8.60 22.88
CA ASN A 179 17.14 -7.39 23.08
C ASN A 179 18.04 -7.22 21.85
N LEU A 180 17.49 -6.64 20.77
CA LEU A 180 18.28 -6.27 19.60
C LEU A 180 19.28 -5.19 20.02
N THR A 181 20.52 -5.36 19.60
CA THR A 181 21.52 -4.30 19.77
C THR A 181 21.18 -3.12 18.86
N GLN A 182 21.69 -1.93 19.18
CA GLN A 182 21.51 -0.76 18.32
C GLN A 182 22.06 -1.03 16.90
N GLU A 183 23.17 -1.76 16.77
CA GLU A 183 23.74 -2.14 15.47
C GLU A 183 22.79 -3.05 14.66
N ASP A 184 22.11 -4.00 15.31
CA ASP A 184 21.13 -4.87 14.64
C ASP A 184 19.91 -4.08 14.16
N ILE A 185 19.45 -3.11 14.97
CA ILE A 185 18.35 -2.22 14.62
C ILE A 185 18.70 -1.38 13.40
N GLU A 186 19.91 -0.83 13.35
CA GLU A 186 20.39 -0.03 12.23
C GLU A 186 20.42 -0.84 10.92
N LYS A 187 20.98 -2.05 10.97
CA LYS A 187 21.01 -2.98 9.83
C LYS A 187 19.59 -3.31 9.34
N ARG A 188 18.68 -3.65 10.26
CA ARG A 188 17.29 -3.96 9.93
C ARG A 188 16.55 -2.75 9.35
N CYS A 189 16.81 -1.53 9.84
CA CYS A 189 16.18 -0.33 9.27
C CYS A 189 16.54 -0.16 7.78
N VAL A 190 17.81 -0.35 7.42
CA VAL A 190 18.26 -0.25 6.02
C VAL A 190 17.65 -1.38 5.18
N GLU A 191 17.79 -2.64 5.61
CA GLU A 191 17.26 -3.79 4.86
C GLU A 191 15.73 -3.71 4.66
N TYR A 192 15.01 -3.35 5.71
CA TYR A 192 13.55 -3.29 5.65
C TYR A 192 13.07 -2.11 4.84
N GLU A 193 13.83 -1.02 4.77
CA GLU A 193 13.52 0.09 3.87
C GLU A 193 13.65 -0.32 2.41
N GLU A 194 14.67 -1.09 2.04
CA GLU A 194 14.80 -1.63 0.68
C GLU A 194 13.60 -2.52 0.31
N LYS A 195 13.16 -3.38 1.23
CA LYS A 195 11.98 -4.24 1.02
C LYS A 195 10.68 -3.43 0.99
N LEU A 196 10.54 -2.40 1.82
CA LEU A 196 9.42 -1.47 1.73
C LEU A 196 9.41 -0.75 0.38
N THR A 197 10.58 -0.31 -0.10
CA THR A 197 10.74 0.31 -1.43
C THR A 197 10.24 -0.62 -2.53
N PHE A 198 10.60 -1.91 -2.47
CA PHE A 198 10.10 -2.91 -3.40
C PHE A 198 8.56 -2.99 -3.38
N ILE A 199 7.93 -3.06 -2.21
CA ILE A 199 6.46 -3.10 -2.11
C ILE A 199 5.84 -1.83 -2.69
N LEU A 200 6.34 -0.65 -2.30
CA LEU A 200 5.82 0.65 -2.75
C LEU A 200 5.92 0.82 -4.27
N LYS A 201 6.98 0.32 -4.90
CA LYS A 201 7.10 0.29 -6.36
C LYS A 201 5.99 -0.54 -7.02
N ASN A 202 5.79 -1.77 -6.57
CA ASN A 202 4.78 -2.66 -7.15
C ASN A 202 3.34 -2.15 -6.94
N ILE A 203 3.10 -1.25 -5.98
CA ILE A 203 1.79 -0.61 -5.79
C ILE A 203 1.71 0.82 -6.34
N SER A 204 2.77 1.31 -6.99
CA SER A 204 2.83 2.70 -7.48
C SER A 204 1.77 3.00 -8.52
N PHE A 205 1.18 1.99 -9.18
CA PHE A 205 0.05 2.17 -10.10
C PHE A 205 -1.19 2.80 -9.44
N PHE A 206 -1.33 2.75 -8.11
CA PHE A 206 -2.46 3.37 -7.41
C PHE A 206 -2.61 4.87 -7.72
N VAL A 207 -1.53 5.56 -8.09
CA VAL A 207 -1.53 6.99 -8.44
C VAL A 207 -2.42 7.34 -9.64
N LYS A 208 -2.74 6.35 -10.49
CA LYS A 208 -3.66 6.49 -11.63
C LYS A 208 -5.10 6.66 -11.18
N TYR A 209 -5.43 6.19 -9.97
CA TYR A 209 -6.80 6.04 -9.50
C TYR A 209 -7.10 7.09 -8.44
N LYS A 210 -8.24 7.77 -8.59
CA LYS A 210 -8.72 8.73 -7.60
C LYS A 210 -9.57 8.00 -6.58
N LEU A 211 -9.20 8.08 -5.31
CA LEU A 211 -10.05 7.61 -4.22
C LEU A 211 -11.16 8.63 -3.98
N VAL A 212 -12.39 8.24 -4.30
CA VAL A 212 -13.58 9.04 -4.01
C VAL A 212 -14.09 8.62 -2.62
N SER A 213 -14.09 9.58 -1.69
CA SER A 213 -14.74 9.39 -0.40
C SER A 213 -16.17 9.89 -0.51
N VAL A 214 -17.14 9.00 -0.29
CA VAL A 214 -18.54 9.38 -0.10
C VAL A 214 -18.70 9.72 1.37
N ARG A 215 -19.05 10.97 1.69
CA ARG A 215 -19.15 11.43 3.08
C ARG A 215 -20.52 11.13 3.66
N ASP A 216 -21.56 11.32 2.84
CA ASP A 216 -22.93 11.07 3.22
C ASP A 216 -23.68 10.36 2.08
N ILE A 217 -24.46 9.35 2.43
CA ILE A 217 -25.47 8.77 1.55
C ILE A 217 -26.82 9.22 2.11
N LYS A 218 -27.47 10.15 1.40
CA LYS A 218 -28.81 10.61 1.77
C LYS A 218 -29.85 9.78 1.02
N VAL A 219 -30.75 9.16 1.78
CA VAL A 219 -31.89 8.45 1.22
C VAL A 219 -33.08 9.40 1.19
N ILE A 220 -33.52 9.76 -0.01
CA ILE A 220 -34.76 10.52 -0.19
C ILE A 220 -35.84 9.50 -0.50
N LYS A 221 -36.71 9.23 0.48
CA LYS A 221 -37.89 8.37 0.33
C LYS A 221 -39.17 9.14 0.63
N PRO A 222 -39.71 9.88 -0.34
CA PRO A 222 -41.04 10.45 -0.24
C PRO A 222 -42.09 9.35 -0.09
N LYS A 223 -43.22 9.67 0.52
CA LYS A 223 -44.32 8.71 0.70
C LYS A 223 -44.82 8.26 -0.68
N ASN A 224 -44.89 6.95 -0.91
CA ASN A 224 -45.32 6.30 -2.16
C ASN A 224 -44.38 6.43 -3.38
N VAL A 225 -43.09 6.70 -3.19
CA VAL A 225 -42.08 6.72 -4.27
C VAL A 225 -40.92 5.77 -3.94
N GLU A 226 -40.31 5.16 -4.96
CA GLU A 226 -39.08 4.38 -4.79
C GLU A 226 -37.94 5.25 -4.26
N ALA A 227 -37.06 4.63 -3.47
CA ALA A 227 -35.98 5.35 -2.80
C ALA A 227 -34.92 5.79 -3.83
N VAL A 228 -34.54 7.06 -3.79
CA VAL A 228 -33.42 7.60 -4.58
C VAL A 228 -32.25 7.89 -3.65
N PHE A 229 -31.08 7.36 -4.01
CA PHE A 229 -29.84 7.54 -3.25
C PHE A 229 -29.04 8.71 -3.84
N HIS A 230 -28.77 9.72 -3.02
CA HIS A 230 -27.86 10.81 -3.37
C HIS A 230 -26.53 10.60 -2.66
N HIS A 231 -25.45 10.57 -3.43
CA HIS A 231 -24.07 10.46 -2.92
C HIS A 231 -23.44 11.85 -2.99
N THR A 232 -22.98 12.36 -1.85
CA THR A 232 -22.27 13.65 -1.73
C THR A 232 -20.87 13.48 -1.15
#